data_AF-A0A6J4JTR0-F1
#
_entry.id   AF-A0A6J4JTR0-F1
#
_cell.length_a   1.000
_cell.length_b   1.000
_cell.length_c   1.000
_cell.angle_alpha   90.00
_cell.angle_beta   90.00
_cell.angle_gamma   90.00
#
_symmetry.space_group_name_H-M   'P 1'
#
loop_
_entity.id
_entity.type
_entity.pdbx_description
1 polymer ?
#
loop_
_entity_poly.entity_id
_entity_poly.type
_entity_poly.pdbx_seq_one_letter_code
_entity_poly.pdbx_strand_id
1 'polypeptide(L)'
;MSSNLIRLSGLTAMVGGVLWALWSAGQLQGFGGGGEVGGPSFDPYVFFNRLLPLILLPVLAGFAGLHAAQRKSDGGLGAVGFAVVLVGLALVVAGSVGEFWFFYDQPYGQPNGRDASWTLFLLGHPVLAVGTLLFGIATVRAGVFPRDASMMFAGLGT
;
A
#
# COMPACT_ATOMS: atom_id res chain seq x y z
N MET A 1 9.41 11.03 21.56
CA MET A 1 8.44 11.19 20.46
C MET A 1 7.10 11.55 21.11
N SER A 2 6.40 12.58 20.65
CA SER A 2 5.19 13.05 21.35
C SER A 2 4.02 12.06 21.14
N SER A 3 3.25 11.80 22.20
CA SER A 3 2.09 10.92 22.18
C SER A 3 1.08 11.27 21.07
N ASN A 4 0.98 12.57 20.73
CA ASN A 4 0.11 13.08 19.68
C ASN A 4 0.48 12.56 18.28
N LEU A 5 1.78 12.42 17.97
CA LEU A 5 2.21 11.92 16.67
C LEU A 5 1.85 10.45 16.46
N ILE A 6 2.00 9.62 17.50
CA ILE A 6 1.61 8.20 17.45
C ILE A 6 0.10 8.09 17.30
N ARG A 7 -0.67 8.87 18.06
CA ARG A 7 -2.14 8.88 17.95
C ARG A 7 -2.60 9.32 16.56
N LEU A 8 -2.00 10.38 16.01
CA LEU A 8 -2.32 10.86 14.66
C LEU A 8 -1.97 9.82 13.61
N SER A 9 -0.82 9.16 13.73
CA SER A 9 -0.41 8.11 12.80
C SER A 9 -1.36 6.91 12.80
N GLY A 10 -1.90 6.53 13.96
CA GLY A 10 -2.92 5.49 14.06
C GLY A 10 -4.25 5.90 13.43
N LEU A 11 -4.69 7.15 13.64
CA LEU A 11 -5.89 7.69 12.97
C LEU A 11 -5.73 7.72 11.45
N THR A 12 -4.59 8.18 10.96
CA THR A 12 -4.29 8.17 9.52
C THR A 12 -4.24 6.74 8.98
N ALA A 13 -3.68 5.78 9.73
CA ALA A 13 -3.66 4.37 9.33
C ALA A 13 -5.08 3.83 9.10
N MET A 14 -6.01 4.12 10.02
CA MET A 14 -7.41 3.69 9.90
C MET A 14 -8.09 4.31 8.69
N VAL A 15 -7.89 5.62 8.45
CA VAL A 15 -8.42 6.30 7.26
C VAL A 15 -7.85 5.67 5.99
N GLY A 16 -6.54 5.45 5.94
CA GLY A 16 -5.88 4.81 4.80
C GLY A 16 -6.38 3.40 4.52
N GLY A 17 -6.55 2.58 5.57
CA GLY A 17 -7.10 1.23 5.46
C GLY A 17 -8.53 1.21 4.93
N VAL A 18 -9.40 2.09 5.43
CA VAL A 18 -10.78 2.24 4.94
C VAL A 18 -10.78 2.68 3.47
N LEU A 19 -10.01 3.70 3.13
CA LEU A 19 -9.92 4.20 1.76
C LEU A 19 -9.39 3.14 0.80
N TRP A 20 -8.38 2.35 1.21
CA TRP A 20 -7.86 1.26 0.39
C TRP A 20 -8.91 0.16 0.22
N ALA A 21 -9.61 -0.25 1.28
CA ALA A 21 -10.68 -1.22 1.17
C ALA A 21 -11.80 -0.77 0.21
N LEU A 22 -12.21 0.50 0.30
CA LEU A 22 -13.20 1.09 -0.60
C LEU A 22 -12.71 1.15 -2.05
N TRP A 23 -11.44 1.52 -2.25
CA TRP A 23 -10.83 1.52 -3.57
C TRP A 23 -10.82 0.11 -4.18
N SER A 24 -10.39 -0.89 -3.42
CA SER A 24 -10.39 -2.30 -3.84
C SER A 24 -11.79 -2.81 -4.15
N ALA A 25 -12.80 -2.45 -3.35
CA ALA A 25 -14.19 -2.79 -3.61
C ALA A 25 -14.71 -2.14 -4.90
N GLY A 26 -14.32 -0.88 -5.17
CA GLY A 26 -14.65 -0.21 -6.42
C GLY A 26 -14.06 -0.91 -7.65
N GLN A 27 -12.82 -1.44 -7.55
CA GLN A 27 -12.24 -2.25 -8.63
C GLN A 27 -13.13 -3.45 -8.98
N LEU A 28 -13.64 -4.16 -7.96
CA LEU A 28 -14.54 -5.31 -8.12
C LEU A 28 -15.92 -4.93 -8.69
N GLN A 29 -16.37 -3.70 -8.48
CA GLN A 29 -17.64 -3.18 -9.02
C GLN A 29 -17.51 -2.63 -10.45
N GLY A 30 -16.36 -2.81 -11.10
CA GLY A 30 -16.17 -2.41 -12.49
C GLY A 30 -15.59 -1.02 -12.70
N PHE A 31 -15.29 -0.26 -11.63
CA PHE A 31 -14.45 0.95 -11.74
C PHE A 31 -13.00 0.61 -12.12
N GLY A 32 -12.62 -0.67 -11.97
CA GLY A 32 -11.35 -1.25 -12.41
C GLY A 32 -11.39 -2.01 -13.72
N GLY A 33 -12.57 -2.08 -14.36
CA GLY A 33 -12.72 -2.77 -15.65
C GLY A 33 -11.92 -2.03 -16.70
N GLY A 34 -10.72 -2.53 -17.01
CA GLY A 34 -9.80 -1.94 -17.98
C GLY A 34 -10.54 -1.52 -19.24
N GLY A 35 -10.41 -0.24 -19.57
CA GLY A 35 -10.90 0.32 -20.83
C GLY A 35 -9.76 0.39 -21.84
N GLU A 36 -10.06 0.12 -23.10
CA GLU A 36 -9.17 0.50 -24.19
C GLU A 36 -8.99 2.02 -24.20
N VAL A 37 -7.79 2.48 -24.56
CA VAL A 37 -7.52 3.92 -24.69
C VAL A 37 -8.53 4.53 -25.67
N GLY A 38 -9.26 5.55 -25.22
CA GLY A 38 -10.32 6.20 -26.00
C GLY A 38 -11.71 5.57 -25.89
N GLY A 39 -11.87 4.48 -25.14
CA GLY A 39 -13.17 3.88 -24.84
C GLY A 39 -13.97 4.66 -23.78
N PRO A 40 -15.31 4.46 -23.70
CA PRO A 40 -16.19 5.22 -22.81
C PRO A 40 -15.93 4.98 -21.30
N SER A 41 -15.29 3.86 -20.94
CA SER A 41 -14.92 3.52 -19.56
C SER A 41 -13.49 3.96 -19.19
N PHE A 42 -12.71 4.47 -20.15
CA PHE A 42 -11.29 4.73 -19.96
C PHE A 42 -11.01 5.88 -18.98
N ASP A 43 -11.66 7.03 -19.14
CA ASP A 43 -11.43 8.18 -18.26
C ASP A 43 -11.86 7.93 -16.81
N PRO A 44 -13.04 7.32 -16.53
CA PRO A 44 -13.40 6.90 -15.17
C PRO A 44 -12.40 5.92 -14.57
N TYR A 45 -11.93 4.95 -15.34
CA TYR A 45 -10.93 3.97 -14.92
C TYR A 45 -9.60 4.64 -14.55
N VAL A 46 -9.08 5.53 -15.41
CA VAL A 46 -7.85 6.28 -15.14
C VAL A 46 -8.02 7.16 -13.90
N PHE A 47 -9.12 7.92 -13.82
CA PHE A 47 -9.39 8.79 -12.68
C PHE A 47 -9.41 8.00 -11.36
N PHE A 48 -10.12 6.87 -11.34
CA PHE A 48 -10.24 6.03 -10.14
C PHE A 48 -8.87 5.47 -9.68
N ASN A 49 -8.03 5.06 -10.63
CA ASN A 49 -6.70 4.53 -10.32
C ASN A 49 -5.69 5.62 -9.92
N ARG A 50 -5.88 6.87 -10.33
CA ARG A 50 -5.08 8.02 -9.84
C ARG A 50 -5.27 8.30 -8.35
N LEU A 51 -6.35 7.81 -7.74
CA LEU A 51 -6.59 7.96 -6.31
C LEU A 51 -5.68 7.05 -5.47
N LEU A 52 -5.24 5.91 -6.01
CA LEU A 52 -4.50 4.92 -5.23
C LEU A 52 -3.21 5.47 -4.59
N PRO A 53 -2.31 6.18 -5.30
CA PRO A 53 -1.12 6.74 -4.67
C PRO A 53 -1.43 7.67 -3.49
N LEU A 54 -2.52 8.43 -3.58
CA LEU A 54 -2.98 9.34 -2.52
C LEU A 54 -3.51 8.58 -1.31
N ILE A 55 -4.21 7.47 -1.55
CA ILE A 55 -4.74 6.56 -0.53
C ILE A 55 -3.60 5.83 0.22
N LEU A 56 -2.47 5.58 -0.44
CA LEU A 56 -1.33 4.91 0.20
C LEU A 56 -0.53 5.82 1.14
N LEU A 57 -0.64 7.15 1.03
CA LEU A 57 0.02 8.09 1.95
C LEU A 57 -0.41 7.91 3.43
N PRO A 58 -1.71 7.87 3.76
CA PRO A 58 -2.14 7.61 5.14
C PRO A 58 -1.78 6.19 5.64
N VAL A 59 -1.71 5.19 4.74
CA VAL A 59 -1.24 3.84 5.07
C VAL A 59 0.24 3.87 5.47
N LEU A 60 1.08 4.54 4.68
CA LEU A 60 2.49 4.75 4.98
C LEU A 60 2.70 5.47 6.32
N ALA A 61 1.92 6.53 6.59
CA ALA A 61 1.96 7.23 7.86
C ALA A 61 1.63 6.29 9.04
N GLY A 62 0.69 5.36 8.84
CA GLY A 62 0.36 4.31 9.79
C GLY A 62 1.52 3.36 10.10
N PHE A 63 2.17 2.81 9.06
CA PHE A 63 3.35 1.95 9.24
C PHE A 63 4.51 2.68 9.92
N ALA A 64 4.78 3.93 9.52
CA ALA A 64 5.83 4.75 10.12
C ALA A 64 5.56 5.03 11.61
N GLY A 65 4.30 5.35 11.94
CA GLY A 65 3.85 5.53 13.31
C GLY A 65 3.98 4.28 14.17
N LEU A 66 3.54 3.14 13.63
CA LEU A 66 3.63 1.85 14.29
C LEU A 66 5.09 1.47 14.55
N HIS A 67 5.96 1.56 13.53
CA HIS A 67 7.39 1.29 13.67
C HIS A 67 8.01 2.22 14.72
N ALA A 68 7.70 3.50 14.68
CA ALA A 68 8.26 4.44 15.65
C ALA A 68 7.79 4.20 17.10
N ALA A 69 6.58 3.66 17.28
CA ALA A 69 6.07 3.26 18.59
C ALA A 69 6.77 2.00 19.15
N GLN A 70 7.18 1.07 18.28
CA GLN A 70 7.78 -0.21 18.69
C GLN A 70 9.28 -0.34 18.43
N ARG A 71 9.94 0.69 17.89
CA ARG A 71 11.37 0.71 17.47
C ARG A 71 12.40 0.25 18.51
N LYS A 72 12.03 0.21 19.79
CA LYS A 72 12.90 -0.23 20.89
C LYS A 72 12.79 -1.73 21.17
N SER A 73 11.73 -2.36 20.67
CA SER A 73 11.31 -3.72 21.00
C SER A 73 11.19 -4.64 19.78
N ASP A 74 11.14 -4.08 18.57
CA ASP A 74 10.93 -4.79 17.30
C ASP A 74 12.20 -5.39 16.69
N GLY A 75 13.37 -4.90 17.10
CA GLY A 75 14.68 -5.43 16.72
C GLY A 75 14.96 -5.38 15.21
N GLY A 76 15.95 -6.16 14.77
CA GLY A 76 16.35 -6.20 13.36
C GLY A 76 15.24 -6.67 12.40
N LEU A 77 14.40 -7.61 12.85
CA LEU A 77 13.29 -8.12 12.04
C LEU A 77 12.24 -7.03 11.76
N GLY A 78 11.91 -6.21 12.77
CA GLY A 78 10.99 -5.08 12.59
C GLY A 78 11.54 -4.03 11.63
N ALA A 79 12.82 -3.68 11.76
CA ALA A 79 13.48 -2.75 10.85
C ALA A 79 13.51 -3.26 9.41
N VAL A 80 13.87 -4.53 9.19
CA VAL A 80 13.88 -5.15 7.86
C VAL A 80 12.47 -5.24 7.29
N GLY A 81 11.49 -5.72 8.07
CA GLY A 81 10.09 -5.79 7.64
C GLY A 81 9.54 -4.43 7.23
N PHE A 82 9.79 -3.39 8.03
CA PHE A 82 9.40 -2.01 7.71
C PHE A 82 10.09 -1.51 6.44
N ALA A 83 11.40 -1.74 6.26
CA ALA A 83 12.11 -1.35 5.06
C ALA A 83 11.53 -2.04 3.80
N VAL A 84 11.19 -3.32 3.89
CA VAL A 84 10.55 -4.07 2.79
C VAL A 84 9.14 -3.53 2.49
N VAL A 85 8.37 -3.14 3.51
CA VAL A 85 7.09 -2.43 3.33
C VAL A 85 7.29 -1.13 2.56
N LEU A 86 8.29 -0.32 2.92
CA LEU A 86 8.59 0.94 2.22
C LEU A 86 8.92 0.71 0.75
N VAL A 87 9.75 -0.30 0.45
CA VAL A 87 10.09 -0.66 -0.93
C VAL A 87 8.85 -1.12 -1.69
N GLY A 88 8.03 -1.99 -1.09
CA GLY A 88 6.78 -2.45 -1.70
C GLY A 88 5.83 -1.31 -2.02
N LEU A 89 5.58 -0.41 -1.05
CA LEU A 89 4.76 0.78 -1.25
C LEU A 89 5.33 1.71 -2.32
N ALA A 90 6.66 1.92 -2.33
CA ALA A 90 7.30 2.76 -3.34
C ALA A 90 7.14 2.18 -4.75
N LEU A 91 7.26 0.86 -4.92
CA LEU A 91 7.03 0.18 -6.20
C LEU A 91 5.58 0.31 -6.66
N VAL A 92 4.61 0.08 -5.75
CA VAL A 92 3.17 0.25 -6.06
C VAL A 92 2.86 1.68 -6.46
N VAL A 93 3.36 2.67 -5.71
CA VAL A 93 3.14 4.09 -6.01
C VAL A 93 3.80 4.48 -7.33
N ALA A 94 5.07 4.10 -7.53
CA ALA A 94 5.79 4.43 -8.76
C ALA A 94 5.14 3.80 -9.99
N GLY A 95 4.73 2.53 -9.91
CA GLY A 95 4.00 1.84 -10.97
C GLY A 95 2.64 2.49 -11.25
N SER A 96 1.85 2.78 -10.22
CA SER A 96 0.54 3.43 -10.39
C SER A 96 0.65 4.85 -10.95
N VAL A 97 1.61 5.65 -10.47
CA VAL A 97 1.85 7.00 -11.01
C VAL A 97 2.34 6.92 -12.46
N GLY A 98 3.30 6.04 -12.76
CA GLY A 98 3.77 5.81 -14.12
C GLY A 98 2.63 5.45 -15.07
N GLU A 99 1.82 4.48 -14.69
CA GLU A 99 0.74 3.94 -15.50
C GLU A 99 -0.40 4.94 -15.72
N PHE A 100 -0.85 5.65 -14.68
CA PHE A 100 -2.08 6.46 -14.75
C PHE A 100 -1.85 7.96 -14.87
N TRP A 101 -0.64 8.46 -14.62
CA TRP A 101 -0.32 9.90 -14.71
C TRP A 101 0.56 10.20 -15.92
N PHE A 102 1.61 9.40 -16.14
CA PHE A 102 2.61 9.70 -17.18
C PHE A 102 2.38 8.98 -18.50
N PHE A 103 1.96 7.71 -18.45
CA PHE A 103 1.89 6.84 -19.63
C PHE A 103 0.47 6.31 -19.89
N TYR A 104 -0.56 6.99 -19.37
CA TYR A 104 -1.93 6.50 -19.41
C TYR A 104 -2.48 6.32 -20.83
N ASP A 105 -2.01 7.12 -21.78
CA ASP A 105 -2.42 7.10 -23.19
C ASP A 105 -1.72 6.02 -24.03
N GLN A 106 -0.71 5.34 -23.49
CA GLN A 106 0.00 4.27 -24.20
C GLN A 106 -0.81 2.96 -24.15
N PRO A 107 -0.75 2.11 -25.19
CA PRO A 107 -1.46 0.83 -25.20
C PRO A 107 -0.77 -0.20 -24.29
N TYR A 108 -1.53 -1.16 -23.76
CA TYR A 108 -0.97 -2.34 -23.09
C TYR A 108 -0.41 -3.36 -24.09
N GLY A 109 0.49 -4.24 -23.63
CA GLY A 109 1.01 -5.36 -24.40
C GLY A 109 2.11 -4.96 -25.40
N GLN A 110 2.67 -3.76 -25.24
CA GLN A 110 3.81 -3.27 -26.02
C GLN A 110 4.93 -2.83 -25.07
N PRO A 111 6.21 -2.98 -25.44
CA PRO A 111 7.33 -2.57 -24.62
C PRO A 111 7.43 -1.05 -24.53
N ASN A 112 6.63 -0.44 -23.65
CA ASN A 112 6.51 0.99 -23.44
C ASN A 112 6.48 1.35 -21.94
N GLY A 113 6.30 2.63 -21.64
CA GLY A 113 6.31 3.15 -20.27
C GLY A 113 5.15 2.62 -19.43
N ARG A 114 3.99 2.37 -20.04
CA ARG A 114 2.81 1.85 -19.35
C ARG A 114 2.97 0.40 -18.92
N ASP A 115 3.44 -0.49 -19.80
CA ASP A 115 3.70 -1.90 -19.47
C ASP A 115 4.81 -2.04 -18.41
N ALA A 116 5.85 -1.20 -18.48
CA ALA A 116 6.90 -1.15 -17.46
C ALA A 116 6.33 -0.70 -16.09
N SER A 117 5.44 0.29 -16.09
CA SER A 117 4.79 0.80 -14.89
C SER A 117 3.83 -0.22 -14.26
N TRP A 118 3.04 -0.90 -15.09
CA TRP A 118 2.21 -2.04 -14.67
C TRP A 118 3.04 -3.16 -14.05
N THR A 119 4.21 -3.46 -14.64
CA THR A 119 5.13 -4.48 -14.09
C THR A 119 5.67 -4.07 -12.72
N LEU A 120 6.08 -2.81 -12.55
CA LEU A 120 6.51 -2.27 -11.25
C LEU A 120 5.39 -2.33 -10.21
N PHE A 121 4.18 -1.94 -10.61
CA PHE A 121 3.00 -2.02 -9.76
C PHE A 121 2.75 -3.46 -9.29
N LEU A 122 2.79 -4.42 -10.22
CA LEU A 122 2.58 -5.84 -9.93
C LEU A 122 3.67 -6.41 -9.04
N LEU A 123 4.93 -6.06 -9.26
CA LEU A 123 6.07 -6.47 -8.41
C LEU A 123 6.00 -5.85 -7.01
N GLY A 124 5.43 -4.66 -6.87
CA GLY A 124 5.26 -4.01 -5.58
C GLY A 124 4.37 -4.79 -4.61
N HIS A 125 3.33 -5.47 -5.10
CA HIS A 125 2.38 -6.23 -4.26
C HIS A 125 3.01 -7.40 -3.49
N PRO A 126 3.74 -8.35 -4.11
CA PRO A 126 4.39 -9.43 -3.38
C PRO A 126 5.48 -8.91 -2.44
N VAL A 127 6.24 -7.88 -2.84
CA VAL A 127 7.23 -7.24 -1.95
C VAL A 127 6.54 -6.65 -0.72
N LEU A 128 5.43 -5.94 -0.92
CA LEU A 128 4.63 -5.37 0.15
C LEU A 128 4.07 -6.47 1.06
N ALA A 129 3.51 -7.54 0.50
CA ALA A 129 2.99 -8.67 1.27
C ALA A 129 4.07 -9.29 2.18
N VAL A 130 5.26 -9.58 1.63
CA VAL A 130 6.39 -10.08 2.41
C VAL A 130 6.80 -9.10 3.51
N GLY A 131 6.91 -7.81 3.19
CA GLY A 131 7.24 -6.78 4.18
C GLY A 131 6.22 -6.71 5.31
N THR A 132 4.93 -6.69 4.98
CA THR A 132 3.86 -6.61 5.98
C THR A 132 3.83 -7.85 6.89
N LEU A 133 4.09 -9.03 6.34
CA LEU A 133 4.19 -10.27 7.13
C LEU A 133 5.36 -10.21 8.12
N LEU A 134 6.56 -9.86 7.64
CA LEU A 134 7.76 -9.73 8.49
C LEU A 134 7.55 -8.68 9.59
N PHE A 135 6.97 -7.54 9.22
CA PHE A 135 6.68 -6.45 10.14
C PHE A 135 5.59 -6.81 11.14
N GLY A 136 4.55 -7.53 10.73
CA GLY A 136 3.48 -8.05 11.60
C GLY A 136 4.02 -9.06 12.61
N ILE A 137 4.86 -10.01 12.18
CA ILE A 137 5.54 -10.96 13.07
C ILE A 137 6.40 -10.21 14.10
N ALA A 138 7.18 -9.21 13.66
CA ALA A 138 7.98 -8.39 14.58
C ALA A 138 7.10 -7.62 15.58
N THR A 139 5.96 -7.10 15.14
CA THR A 139 4.98 -6.38 15.98
C THR A 139 4.42 -7.29 17.06
N VAL A 140 4.01 -8.53 16.70
CA VAL A 140 3.54 -9.54 17.67
C VAL A 140 4.64 -9.89 18.67
N ARG A 141 5.88 -10.09 18.20
CA ARG A 141 7.02 -10.43 19.07
C ARG A 141 7.44 -9.31 20.00
N ALA A 142 7.28 -8.06 19.58
CA ALA A 142 7.63 -6.89 20.37
C ALA A 142 6.75 -6.76 21.64
N GLY A 143 5.55 -7.35 21.65
CA GLY A 143 4.67 -7.39 22.83
C GLY A 143 4.21 -6.02 23.33
N VAL A 144 4.34 -4.98 22.50
CA VAL A 144 4.04 -3.59 22.86
C VAL A 144 2.52 -3.33 22.86
N PHE A 145 1.78 -4.08 22.04
CA PHE A 145 0.33 -3.96 21.92
C PHE A 145 -0.38 -5.17 22.57
N PRO A 146 -1.64 -5.02 23.02
CA PRO A 146 -2.47 -6.15 23.41
C PRO A 146 -2.46 -7.23 22.33
N ARG A 147 -2.48 -8.51 22.74
CA ARG A 147 -2.34 -9.67 21.84
C ARG A 147 -3.32 -9.62 20.68
N ASP A 148 -4.56 -9.24 20.95
CA ASP A 148 -5.66 -9.20 19.98
C ASP A 148 -5.41 -8.17 18.87
N ALA A 149 -4.88 -6.99 19.22
CA ALA A 149 -4.49 -5.96 18.25
C ALA A 149 -3.27 -6.38 17.42
N SER A 150 -2.37 -7.16 18.01
CA SER A 150 -1.16 -7.66 17.34
C SER A 150 -1.47 -8.77 16.34
N MET A 151 -2.47 -9.62 16.64
CA MET A 151 -2.91 -10.70 15.76
C MET A 151 -3.55 -10.19 14.46
N MET A 152 -4.24 -9.04 14.49
CA MET A 152 -4.77 -8.42 13.27
C MET A 152 -3.68 -8.09 12.22
N PHE A 153 -2.44 -7.86 12.65
CA PHE A 153 -1.30 -7.63 11.76
C PHE A 153 -0.64 -8.91 11.27
N ALA A 154 -0.75 -10.02 12.00
CA ALA A 154 -0.18 -11.31 11.60
C ALA A 154 -1.17 -12.20 10.81
N GLY A 155 -2.47 -11.98 10.99
CA GLY A 155 -3.54 -12.83 10.45
C GLY A 155 -3.98 -12.55 9.01
N LEU A 156 -3.44 -11.53 8.33
CA LEU A 156 -3.75 -11.26 6.91
C LEU A 156 -2.91 -12.12 5.93
N GLY A 157 -2.23 -13.15 6.44
CA GLY A 157 -1.36 -14.06 5.69
C GLY A 157 -1.88 -15.49 5.52
N THR A 158 -3.18 -15.73 5.68
CA THR A 158 -3.85 -17.02 5.38
C THR A 158 -5.22 -16.76 4.81
#